data_AF-A0A355WII0-F1
#
_entry.id   AF-A0A355WII0-F1
#
_cell.length_a   1.000
_cell.length_b   1.000
_cell.length_c   1.000
_cell.angle_alpha   90.00
_cell.angle_beta   90.00
_cell.angle_gamma   90.00
#
_symmetry.space_group_name_H-M   'P 1'
#
loop_
_entity.id
_entity.type
_entity.pdbx_description
1 polymer ?
#
loop_
_entity_poly.entity_id
_entity_poly.type
_entity_poly.pdbx_seq_one_letter_code
_entity_poly.pdbx_strand_id
1 'polypeptide(L)'
;MLELRRAEVGMRNWGTEPGESYHQLKPTYGGLWRRAGRAPQQLCGVGFSSQGSFTGSYYRVNEAARIGPASGLLDGIDGPKMGDYGLNGGFAAGFELDRADEELGTSVNAVILASSENHDASFTTVPEDVLSPGVSKTGVEFEKLIRSDIVWYPTYWGGQVFSAGSIFFCGALPVNNGKNEVSRLLDNVLKRMLN
;
A
#
# COMPACT_ATOMS: atom_id res chain seq x y z
N MET A 1 20.55 20.37 -3.21
CA MET A 1 20.80 19.35 -4.25
C MET A 1 20.29 18.01 -3.74
N LEU A 2 19.66 17.19 -4.59
CA LEU A 2 19.19 15.84 -4.27
C LEU A 2 19.84 14.86 -5.26
N GLU A 3 20.38 13.74 -4.75
CA GLU A 3 20.98 12.68 -5.57
C GLU A 3 20.10 11.43 -5.53
N LEU A 4 19.82 10.85 -6.70
CA LEU A 4 19.09 9.59 -6.84
C LEU A 4 19.78 8.73 -7.90
N ARG A 5 20.01 7.46 -7.57
CA ARG A 5 20.54 6.43 -8.48
C ARG A 5 19.56 5.28 -8.52
N ARG A 6 18.99 5.02 -9.70
CA ARG A 6 18.03 3.93 -9.92
C ARG A 6 18.79 2.62 -10.24
N ALA A 7 19.35 2.02 -9.19
CA ALA A 7 20.11 0.76 -9.29
C ALA A 7 19.25 -0.43 -9.75
N GLU A 8 19.82 -1.63 -9.79
CA GLU A 8 19.41 -2.80 -10.60
C GLU A 8 17.94 -3.27 -10.64
N VAL A 9 17.05 -2.81 -9.74
CA VAL A 9 15.69 -3.36 -9.59
C VAL A 9 14.67 -2.23 -9.41
N GLY A 10 13.42 -2.48 -9.79
CA GLY A 10 12.29 -1.56 -9.66
C GLY A 10 11.65 -1.25 -11.00
N MET A 11 10.40 -0.80 -10.94
CA MET A 11 9.77 -0.07 -12.03
C MET A 11 10.50 1.27 -12.20
N ARG A 12 11.23 1.42 -13.31
CA ARG A 12 12.21 2.49 -13.50
C ARG A 12 12.17 3.00 -14.94
N ASN A 13 12.20 4.32 -15.09
CA ASN A 13 12.29 4.98 -16.40
C ASN A 13 13.72 5.04 -16.96
N TRP A 14 14.73 4.83 -16.10
CA TRP A 14 16.14 4.70 -16.47
C TRP A 14 16.89 3.95 -15.35
N GLY A 15 18.02 3.33 -15.71
CA GLY A 15 18.90 2.62 -14.78
C GLY A 15 20.28 3.24 -14.72
N THR A 16 21.03 2.90 -13.67
CA THR A 16 22.48 3.20 -13.60
C THR A 16 23.26 2.33 -14.56
N GLU A 17 24.39 2.83 -15.07
CA GLU A 17 25.36 2.03 -15.80
C GLU A 17 26.05 1.02 -14.87
N PRO A 18 26.65 -0.06 -15.43
CA PRO A 18 27.43 -1.02 -14.65
C PRO A 18 28.52 -0.34 -13.81
N GLY A 19 28.54 -0.62 -12.50
CA GLY A 19 29.50 -0.04 -11.55
C GLY A 19 29.11 1.34 -11.00
N GLU A 20 28.01 1.95 -11.47
CA GLU A 20 27.61 3.31 -11.09
C GLU A 20 26.45 3.37 -10.10
N SER A 21 26.19 2.30 -9.34
CA SER A 21 25.04 2.24 -8.42
C SER A 21 25.24 2.98 -7.09
N TYR A 22 26.48 3.35 -6.73
CA TYR A 22 26.78 4.02 -5.46
C TYR A 22 26.65 5.53 -5.58
N HIS A 23 26.04 6.16 -4.58
CA HIS A 23 25.91 7.60 -4.49
C HIS A 23 27.26 8.30 -4.29
N GLN A 24 27.43 9.48 -4.90
CA GLN A 24 28.63 10.30 -4.78
C GLN A 24 28.63 11.10 -3.47
N LEU A 25 27.48 11.65 -3.06
CA LEU A 25 27.38 12.50 -1.86
C LEU A 25 27.58 11.72 -0.56
N LYS A 26 27.18 10.45 -0.56
CA LYS A 26 27.38 9.50 0.54
C LYS A 26 27.60 8.14 -0.09
N PRO A 27 28.69 7.41 0.21
CA PRO A 27 29.06 6.17 -0.47
C PRO A 27 28.18 4.97 -0.04
N THR A 28 26.87 5.09 -0.25
CA THR A 28 25.87 4.06 -0.02
C THR A 28 25.30 3.60 -1.34
N TYR A 29 24.95 2.31 -1.41
CA TYR A 29 24.30 1.74 -2.59
C TYR A 29 22.94 2.41 -2.83
N GLY A 30 22.69 2.83 -4.05
CA GLY A 30 21.42 3.42 -4.46
C GLY A 30 20.34 2.39 -4.75
N GLY A 31 19.24 2.84 -5.34
CA GLY A 31 18.09 2.01 -5.69
C GLY A 31 17.06 1.89 -4.56
N LEU A 32 16.34 0.78 -4.57
CA LEU A 32 15.17 0.59 -3.71
C LEU A 32 15.55 0.33 -2.26
N TRP A 33 14.78 0.91 -1.34
CA TRP A 33 14.91 0.64 0.09
C TRP A 33 14.76 -0.85 0.43
N ARG A 34 13.86 -1.55 -0.28
CA ARG A 34 13.67 -3.01 -0.15
C ARG A 34 14.97 -3.79 -0.42
N ARG A 35 15.80 -3.34 -1.37
CA ARG A 35 17.10 -3.97 -1.66
C ARG A 35 18.19 -3.62 -0.65
N ALA A 36 18.00 -2.55 0.11
CA ALA A 36 18.86 -2.18 1.23
C ALA A 36 18.40 -2.78 2.58
N GLY A 37 17.50 -3.79 2.56
CA GLY A 37 16.98 -4.43 3.77
C GLY A 37 16.02 -3.56 4.59
N ARG A 38 15.46 -2.50 3.97
CA ARG A 38 14.60 -1.49 4.62
C ARG A 38 13.28 -1.33 3.87
N ALA A 39 12.59 -2.44 3.59
CA ALA A 39 11.34 -2.39 2.83
C ALA A 39 10.31 -1.46 3.52
N PRO A 40 9.46 -0.72 2.77
CA PRO A 40 8.49 0.20 3.36
C PRO A 40 7.57 -0.43 4.40
N GLN A 41 7.28 -1.73 4.26
CA GLN A 41 6.51 -2.52 5.22
C GLN A 41 7.05 -2.43 6.66
N GLN A 42 8.37 -2.32 6.85
CA GLN A 42 8.99 -2.19 8.18
C GLN A 42 8.64 -0.88 8.88
N LEU A 43 8.29 0.17 8.13
CA LEU A 43 8.01 1.50 8.65
C LEU A 43 6.52 1.83 8.61
N CYS A 44 5.87 1.53 7.48
CA CYS A 44 4.51 1.95 7.17
C CYS A 44 3.51 0.78 7.15
N GLY A 45 3.94 -0.46 7.38
CA GLY A 45 3.09 -1.66 7.35
C GLY A 45 2.63 -2.11 5.96
N VAL A 46 2.83 -1.30 4.93
CA VAL A 46 2.59 -1.66 3.52
C VAL A 46 3.74 -1.17 2.66
N GLY A 47 3.88 -1.76 1.47
CA GLY A 47 4.83 -1.28 0.46
C GLY A 47 4.49 -1.76 -0.95
N PHE A 48 5.16 -1.14 -1.92
CA PHE A 48 4.84 -1.22 -3.34
C PHE A 48 4.69 -2.64 -3.87
N SER A 49 3.53 -2.90 -4.47
CA SER A 49 3.06 -4.22 -4.87
C SER A 49 2.69 -4.27 -6.35
N SER A 50 2.04 -3.22 -6.86
CA SER A 50 1.57 -3.17 -8.24
C SER A 50 1.32 -1.74 -8.71
N GLN A 51 1.41 -1.54 -10.02
CA GLN A 51 1.00 -0.32 -10.71
C GLN A 51 0.27 -0.68 -12.00
N GLY A 52 -0.70 0.16 -12.39
CA GLY A 52 -1.46 0.05 -13.63
C GLY A 52 -1.62 1.38 -14.35
N SER A 53 -2.58 1.43 -15.28
CA SER A 53 -3.02 2.69 -15.91
C SER A 53 -3.69 3.61 -14.87
N PHE A 54 -4.13 4.81 -15.29
CA PHE A 54 -4.90 5.71 -14.43
C PHE A 54 -6.35 5.23 -14.27
N THR A 55 -6.51 4.00 -13.80
CA THR A 55 -7.75 3.31 -13.48
C THR A 55 -7.66 2.77 -12.05
N GLY A 56 -8.77 2.28 -11.51
CA GLY A 56 -8.81 1.78 -10.16
C GLY A 56 -10.04 0.92 -9.89
N SER A 57 -10.21 0.58 -8.62
CA SER A 57 -11.29 -0.22 -8.08
C SER A 57 -11.54 0.14 -6.60
N TYR A 58 -12.45 -0.59 -5.98
CA TYR A 58 -12.88 -0.40 -4.59
C TYR A 58 -12.10 -1.29 -3.61
N TYR A 59 -12.28 -1.01 -2.33
CA TYR A 59 -11.83 -1.87 -1.22
C TYR A 59 -12.94 -2.80 -0.75
N ARG A 60 -12.60 -4.07 -0.48
CA ARG A 60 -13.40 -5.04 0.25
C ARG A 60 -13.04 -4.97 1.73
N VAL A 61 -14.02 -4.70 2.59
CA VAL A 61 -13.82 -4.67 4.05
C VAL A 61 -13.47 -6.07 4.54
N ASN A 62 -12.47 -6.16 5.42
CA ASN A 62 -12.12 -7.41 6.10
C ASN A 62 -13.04 -7.59 7.31
N GLU A 63 -13.99 -8.50 7.23
CA GLU A 63 -14.94 -8.77 8.31
C GLU A 63 -14.26 -9.23 9.61
N ALA A 64 -13.09 -9.89 9.53
CA ALA A 64 -12.33 -10.26 10.72
C ALA A 64 -11.81 -9.04 11.50
N ALA A 65 -11.61 -7.89 10.83
CA ALA A 65 -11.16 -6.65 11.46
C ALA A 65 -12.25 -5.97 12.30
N ARG A 66 -13.51 -6.43 12.22
CA ARG A 66 -14.59 -5.97 13.10
C ARG A 66 -14.48 -6.50 14.53
N ILE A 67 -13.52 -7.39 14.78
CA ILE A 67 -13.23 -7.95 16.10
C ILE A 67 -11.81 -7.56 16.50
N GLY A 68 -11.61 -7.25 17.77
CA GLY A 68 -10.29 -6.99 18.33
C GLY A 68 -9.88 -5.51 18.35
N PRO A 69 -8.58 -5.21 18.43
CA PRO A 69 -8.12 -3.88 18.80
C PRO A 69 -8.43 -2.80 17.76
N ALA A 70 -8.64 -3.15 16.49
CA ALA A 70 -8.90 -2.20 15.41
C ALA A 70 -10.40 -2.02 15.08
N SER A 71 -11.31 -2.75 15.75
CA SER A 71 -12.72 -2.83 15.37
C SER A 71 -13.42 -1.48 15.25
N GLY A 72 -13.19 -0.59 16.23
CA GLY A 72 -13.79 0.76 16.24
C GLY A 72 -13.38 1.65 15.07
N LEU A 73 -12.35 1.27 14.29
CA LEU A 73 -12.01 2.00 13.07
C LEU A 73 -13.05 1.81 11.96
N LEU A 74 -13.81 0.71 12.00
CA LEU A 74 -14.87 0.38 11.05
C LEU A 74 -16.27 0.85 11.51
N ASP A 75 -16.36 1.60 12.62
CA ASP A 75 -17.64 2.10 13.13
C ASP A 75 -18.35 2.99 12.10
N GLY A 76 -19.61 2.65 11.78
CA GLY A 76 -20.41 3.34 10.76
C GLY A 76 -20.07 2.95 9.31
N ILE A 77 -19.35 1.84 9.11
CA ILE A 77 -19.07 1.24 7.81
C ILE A 77 -19.68 -0.18 7.79
N ASP A 78 -20.97 -0.25 7.48
CA ASP A 78 -21.74 -1.50 7.54
C ASP A 78 -21.64 -2.32 6.25
N GLY A 79 -21.39 -1.63 5.13
CA GLY A 79 -21.29 -2.25 3.81
C GLY A 79 -20.00 -3.07 3.65
N PRO A 80 -20.00 -4.08 2.77
CA PRO A 80 -18.82 -4.88 2.51
C PRO A 80 -17.82 -4.20 1.57
N LYS A 81 -18.18 -3.07 0.95
CA LYS A 81 -17.35 -2.32 0.00
C LYS A 81 -17.15 -0.88 0.47
N MET A 82 -16.01 -0.31 0.14
CA MET A 82 -15.71 1.11 0.35
C MET A 82 -14.99 1.68 -0.88
N GLY A 83 -15.25 2.95 -1.18
CA GLY A 83 -14.48 3.66 -2.19
C GLY A 83 -14.73 3.19 -3.62
N ASP A 84 -15.95 2.73 -3.91
CA ASP A 84 -16.47 2.51 -5.27
C ASP A 84 -16.87 3.85 -5.94
N TYR A 85 -16.04 4.85 -5.69
CA TYR A 85 -16.20 6.26 -6.06
C TYR A 85 -14.86 6.97 -5.80
N GLY A 86 -14.59 8.04 -6.52
CA GLY A 86 -13.39 8.85 -6.33
C GLY A 86 -13.16 9.84 -7.45
N LEU A 87 -12.46 10.92 -7.17
CA LEU A 87 -12.05 11.91 -8.18
C LEU A 87 -10.93 11.40 -9.08
N ASN A 88 -10.13 10.44 -8.59
CA ASN A 88 -9.02 9.84 -9.34
C ASN A 88 -9.46 8.48 -9.88
N GLY A 89 -9.49 8.34 -11.21
CA GLY A 89 -9.89 7.09 -11.89
C GLY A 89 -11.30 6.58 -11.56
N GLY A 90 -12.11 7.32 -10.81
CA GLY A 90 -13.45 6.92 -10.38
C GLY A 90 -13.51 6.13 -9.07
N PHE A 91 -12.39 5.87 -8.39
CA PHE A 91 -12.34 4.94 -7.24
C PHE A 91 -11.35 5.36 -6.14
N ALA A 92 -11.26 4.58 -5.06
CA ALA A 92 -10.33 4.80 -3.95
C ALA A 92 -9.02 3.98 -4.03
N ALA A 93 -8.98 2.87 -4.77
CA ALA A 93 -7.79 2.02 -4.92
C ALA A 93 -7.33 2.03 -6.38
N GLY A 94 -6.17 2.57 -6.73
CA GLY A 94 -5.76 2.57 -8.13
C GLY A 94 -4.46 3.32 -8.40
N PHE A 95 -4.05 3.29 -9.67
CA PHE A 95 -2.77 3.75 -10.18
C PHE A 95 -1.55 3.06 -9.55
N GLU A 96 -1.30 3.21 -8.25
CA GLU A 96 -0.26 2.50 -7.49
C GLU A 96 -0.85 1.85 -6.24
N LEU A 97 -0.43 0.61 -5.97
CA LEU A 97 -0.96 -0.24 -4.91
C LEU A 97 0.18 -0.77 -4.02
N ASP A 98 0.05 -0.55 -2.72
CA ASP A 98 0.93 -1.08 -1.68
C ASP A 98 0.21 -2.15 -0.85
N ARG A 99 0.91 -3.24 -0.54
CA ARG A 99 0.36 -4.36 0.24
C ARG A 99 1.09 -4.58 1.56
N ALA A 100 0.38 -5.18 2.51
CA ALA A 100 0.97 -5.80 3.68
C ALA A 100 1.71 -7.09 3.29
N ASP A 101 2.85 -7.31 3.91
CA ASP A 101 3.70 -8.48 3.72
C ASP A 101 4.62 -8.67 4.94
N GLU A 102 4.42 -9.76 5.69
CA GLU A 102 5.20 -10.07 6.91
C GLU A 102 6.66 -10.43 6.58
N GLU A 103 6.93 -11.06 5.43
CA GLU A 103 8.30 -11.40 5.01
C GLU A 103 9.12 -10.13 4.70
N LEU A 104 8.44 -9.03 4.35
CA LEU A 104 9.04 -7.72 4.14
C LEU A 104 9.04 -6.85 5.40
N GLY A 105 8.50 -7.35 6.52
CA GLY A 105 8.57 -6.71 7.82
C GLY A 105 7.32 -5.97 8.26
N THR A 106 6.15 -6.26 7.66
CA THR A 106 4.88 -5.83 8.24
C THR A 106 4.73 -6.42 9.64
N SER A 107 4.31 -5.61 10.61
CA SER A 107 4.14 -6.05 11.99
C SER A 107 3.13 -7.21 12.09
N VAL A 108 3.44 -8.23 12.89
CA VAL A 108 2.49 -9.32 13.23
C VAL A 108 1.27 -8.82 14.00
N ASN A 109 1.33 -7.61 14.56
CA ASN A 109 0.19 -6.94 15.19
C ASN A 109 -0.64 -6.12 14.19
N ALA A 110 -0.32 -6.17 12.90
CA ALA A 110 -1.06 -5.47 11.85
C ALA A 110 -2.41 -6.13 11.59
N VAL A 111 -3.43 -5.27 11.58
CA VAL A 111 -4.78 -5.63 11.16
C VAL A 111 -4.99 -5.01 9.79
N ILE A 112 -5.22 -5.87 8.79
CA ILE A 112 -5.71 -5.45 7.47
C ILE A 112 -7.20 -5.16 7.62
N LEU A 113 -7.58 -3.88 7.50
CA LEU A 113 -8.95 -3.39 7.62
C LEU A 113 -9.75 -3.65 6.34
N ALA A 114 -9.10 -3.52 5.19
CA ALA A 114 -9.68 -3.76 3.89
C ALA A 114 -8.59 -4.01 2.84
N SER A 115 -8.93 -4.75 1.79
CA SER A 115 -8.04 -4.99 0.63
C SER A 115 -8.78 -4.67 -0.65
N SER A 116 -8.11 -4.03 -1.61
CA SER A 116 -8.70 -3.77 -2.92
C SER A 116 -8.73 -5.03 -3.79
N GLU A 117 -9.73 -5.14 -4.67
CA GLU A 117 -9.90 -6.28 -5.58
C GLU A 117 -10.45 -5.83 -6.93
N ASN A 118 -10.44 -6.71 -7.95
CA ASN A 118 -10.96 -6.45 -9.30
C ASN A 118 -10.25 -5.30 -10.04
N HIS A 119 -8.93 -5.24 -9.94
CA HIS A 119 -8.14 -4.35 -10.79
C HIS A 119 -8.11 -4.88 -12.23
N ASP A 120 -8.10 -3.97 -13.20
CA ASP A 120 -8.08 -4.36 -14.61
C ASP A 120 -6.72 -4.95 -15.05
N ALA A 121 -6.70 -5.50 -16.25
CA ALA A 121 -5.52 -6.18 -16.81
C ALA A 121 -4.31 -5.26 -17.07
N SER A 122 -4.41 -3.94 -16.86
CA SER A 122 -3.27 -3.04 -16.95
C SER A 122 -2.36 -3.10 -15.72
N PHE A 123 -2.85 -3.62 -14.60
CA PHE A 123 -2.07 -3.76 -13.38
C PHE A 123 -1.10 -4.93 -13.48
N THR A 124 0.16 -4.69 -13.10
CA THR A 124 1.20 -5.71 -13.09
C THR A 124 1.91 -5.74 -11.74
N THR A 125 2.38 -6.92 -11.35
CA THR A 125 3.18 -7.08 -10.12
C THR A 125 4.57 -6.48 -10.31
N VAL A 126 5.12 -5.91 -9.24
CA VAL A 126 6.46 -5.30 -9.25
C VAL A 126 7.56 -6.34 -9.55
N PRO A 127 8.65 -5.95 -10.27
CA PRO A 127 9.76 -6.87 -10.58
C PRO A 127 10.40 -7.50 -9.35
N GLU A 128 10.31 -6.85 -8.19
CA GLU A 128 10.82 -7.35 -6.91
C GLU A 128 10.15 -8.64 -6.46
N ASP A 129 8.94 -8.94 -6.93
CA ASP A 129 8.17 -10.14 -6.55
C ASP A 129 8.16 -11.21 -7.65
N VAL A 130 8.80 -10.96 -8.80
CA VAL A 130 8.93 -11.94 -9.89
C VAL A 130 10.23 -12.71 -9.74
N LEU A 131 10.16 -14.04 -9.69
CA LEU A 131 11.34 -14.93 -9.69
C LEU A 131 11.77 -15.28 -11.11
N SER A 132 10.79 -15.69 -11.93
CA SER A 132 10.93 -15.97 -13.35
C SER A 132 9.61 -15.65 -14.05
N PRO A 133 9.56 -15.56 -15.40
CA PRO A 133 8.30 -15.31 -16.10
C PRO A 133 7.21 -16.30 -15.68
N GLY A 134 6.10 -15.79 -15.13
CA GLY A 134 5.00 -16.63 -14.64
C GLY A 134 5.17 -17.19 -13.22
N VAL A 135 6.28 -16.91 -12.53
CA VAL A 135 6.55 -17.45 -11.18
C VAL A 135 6.89 -16.30 -10.22
N SER A 136 6.10 -16.15 -9.15
CA SER A 136 6.40 -15.20 -8.09
C SER A 136 7.47 -15.74 -7.13
N LYS A 137 8.18 -14.86 -6.44
CA LYS A 137 9.23 -15.24 -5.47
C LYS A 137 8.69 -15.99 -4.25
N THR A 138 7.47 -15.69 -3.85
CA THR A 138 6.82 -16.29 -2.67
C THR A 138 5.95 -17.49 -3.03
N GLY A 139 5.80 -17.82 -4.31
CA GLY A 139 4.86 -18.84 -4.79
C GLY A 139 3.39 -18.41 -4.72
N VAL A 140 3.11 -17.17 -4.33
CA VAL A 140 1.76 -16.58 -4.32
C VAL A 140 1.35 -16.19 -5.73
N GLU A 141 0.12 -16.50 -6.13
CA GLU A 141 -0.45 -16.08 -7.42
C GLU A 141 -0.35 -14.56 -7.63
N PHE A 142 0.03 -14.11 -8.84
CA PHE A 142 0.20 -12.68 -9.13
C PHE A 142 -1.07 -11.86 -8.89
N GLU A 143 -2.25 -12.42 -9.21
CA GLU A 143 -3.56 -11.81 -8.91
C GLU A 143 -3.67 -11.39 -7.43
N LYS A 144 -3.16 -12.22 -6.51
CA LYS A 144 -3.19 -11.94 -5.07
C LYS A 144 -2.17 -10.87 -4.67
N LEU A 145 -1.13 -10.65 -5.45
CA LEU A 145 -0.14 -9.58 -5.23
C LEU A 145 -0.64 -8.23 -5.77
N ILE A 146 -1.59 -8.23 -6.70
CA ILE A 146 -2.18 -7.01 -7.26
C ILE A 146 -3.30 -6.50 -6.35
N ARG A 147 -2.92 -5.86 -5.24
CA ARG A 147 -3.84 -5.24 -4.30
C ARG A 147 -3.19 -4.13 -3.50
N SER A 148 -4.03 -3.22 -3.04
CA SER A 148 -3.78 -2.27 -1.99
C SER A 148 -4.39 -2.78 -0.69
N ASP A 149 -3.63 -2.76 0.40
CA ASP A 149 -4.14 -3.08 1.74
C ASP A 149 -4.25 -1.80 2.59
N ILE A 150 -5.39 -1.61 3.25
CA ILE A 150 -5.55 -0.63 4.32
C ILE A 150 -5.20 -1.33 5.63
N VAL A 151 -4.17 -0.85 6.33
CA VAL A 151 -3.67 -1.46 7.56
C VAL A 151 -3.69 -0.50 8.73
N TRP A 152 -3.82 -1.07 9.92
CA TRP A 152 -3.57 -0.39 11.18
C TRP A 152 -2.79 -1.30 12.14
N TYR A 153 -1.86 -0.74 12.92
CA TYR A 153 -1.25 -1.43 14.07
C TYR A 153 -0.76 -0.48 15.16
N PRO A 154 -0.73 -0.94 16.42
CA PRO A 154 -0.05 -0.22 17.49
C PRO A 154 1.48 -0.40 17.39
N THR A 155 2.22 0.62 17.80
CA THR A 155 3.67 0.60 18.00
C THR A 155 4.00 0.77 19.48
N TYR A 156 5.29 0.78 19.83
CA TYR A 156 5.73 1.01 21.20
C TYR A 156 5.29 2.38 21.73
N TRP A 157 5.15 2.48 23.05
CA TRP A 157 4.86 3.74 23.76
C TRP A 157 3.54 4.41 23.36
N GLY A 158 2.54 3.62 22.92
CA GLY A 158 1.22 4.12 22.56
C GLY A 158 1.12 4.72 21.16
N GLY A 159 2.20 4.65 20.36
CA GLY A 159 2.16 5.04 18.96
C GLY A 159 1.28 4.09 18.13
N GLN A 160 0.86 4.55 16.96
CA GLN A 160 0.02 3.79 16.03
C GLN A 160 0.44 4.13 14.60
N VAL A 161 0.27 3.18 13.69
CA VAL A 161 0.46 3.38 12.25
C VAL A 161 -0.84 3.04 11.54
N PHE A 162 -1.23 3.91 10.60
CA PHE A 162 -2.31 3.67 9.66
C PHE A 162 -1.80 3.95 8.24
N SER A 163 -2.07 3.04 7.32
CA SER A 163 -1.71 3.21 5.90
C SER A 163 -2.84 2.72 5.01
N ALA A 164 -3.19 3.50 3.98
CA ALA A 164 -4.22 3.15 3.01
C ALA A 164 -3.70 2.37 1.79
N GLY A 165 -2.41 2.54 1.47
CA GLY A 165 -1.72 1.80 0.42
C GLY A 165 -2.16 2.10 -1.03
N SER A 166 -2.85 3.22 -1.28
CA SER A 166 -3.26 3.64 -2.63
C SER A 166 -3.14 5.14 -2.78
N ILE A 167 -2.64 5.60 -3.92
CA ILE A 167 -2.59 7.02 -4.26
C ILE A 167 -3.99 7.60 -4.51
N PHE A 168 -4.96 6.77 -4.91
CA PHE A 168 -6.35 7.20 -5.15
C PHE A 168 -7.16 7.43 -3.87
N PHE A 169 -6.69 6.95 -2.71
CA PHE A 169 -7.45 6.98 -1.46
C PHE A 169 -7.94 8.39 -1.11
N CYS A 170 -7.06 9.39 -1.20
CA CYS A 170 -7.42 10.78 -0.90
C CYS A 170 -8.43 11.37 -1.89
N GLY A 171 -8.48 10.85 -3.12
CA GLY A 171 -9.44 11.26 -4.15
C GLY A 171 -10.88 10.86 -3.84
N ALA A 172 -11.09 9.87 -2.96
CA ALA A 172 -12.41 9.45 -2.52
C ALA A 172 -12.95 10.29 -1.33
N LEU A 173 -12.07 10.95 -0.57
CA LEU A 173 -12.46 11.76 0.60
C LEU A 173 -13.50 12.85 0.30
N PRO A 174 -13.33 13.73 -0.71
CA PRO A 174 -14.28 14.83 -0.92
C PRO A 174 -15.62 14.40 -1.53
N VAL A 175 -15.75 13.15 -1.99
CA VAL A 175 -16.97 12.65 -2.64
C VAL A 175 -18.16 12.72 -1.67
N ASN A 176 -19.35 13.06 -2.17
CA ASN A 176 -20.57 13.19 -1.38
C ASN A 176 -20.40 14.13 -0.16
N ASN A 177 -19.64 15.22 -0.31
CA ASN A 177 -19.33 16.18 0.75
C ASN A 177 -18.70 15.51 2.00
N GLY A 178 -17.83 14.51 1.80
CA GLY A 178 -17.18 13.75 2.88
C GLY A 178 -18.11 12.77 3.61
N LYS A 179 -19.35 12.59 3.14
CA LYS A 179 -20.30 11.63 3.72
C LYS A 179 -20.19 10.28 3.02
N ASN A 180 -19.05 9.63 3.23
CA ASN A 180 -18.72 8.37 2.58
C ASN A 180 -17.84 7.49 3.50
N GLU A 181 -17.74 6.19 3.20
CA GLU A 181 -17.04 5.20 4.03
C GLU A 181 -15.55 5.49 4.17
N VAL A 182 -14.89 5.95 3.09
CA VAL A 182 -13.45 6.28 3.12
C VAL A 182 -13.16 7.44 4.08
N SER A 183 -14.02 8.47 4.05
CA SER A 183 -13.94 9.62 4.95
C SER A 183 -14.27 9.24 6.38
N ARG A 184 -15.27 8.38 6.58
CA ARG A 184 -15.63 7.84 7.89
C ARG A 184 -14.48 7.07 8.52
N LEU A 185 -13.83 6.21 7.75
CA LEU A 185 -12.67 5.44 8.19
C LEU A 185 -11.54 6.37 8.66
N LEU A 186 -11.18 7.36 7.84
CA LEU A 186 -10.12 8.30 8.18
C LEU A 186 -10.48 9.14 9.42
N ASP A 187 -11.74 9.58 9.55
CA ASP A 187 -12.23 10.29 10.73
C ASP A 187 -12.13 9.44 12.01
N ASN A 188 -12.51 8.16 11.95
CA ASN A 188 -12.36 7.22 13.07
C ASN A 188 -10.90 7.04 13.48
N VAL A 189 -10.00 6.90 12.49
CA VAL A 189 -8.54 6.80 12.73
C VAL A 189 -8.01 8.06 13.40
N LEU A 190 -8.34 9.24 12.87
CA LEU A 190 -7.87 10.52 13.43
C LEU A 190 -8.39 10.72 14.85
N LYS A 191 -9.67 10.46 15.12
CA LYS A 191 -10.25 10.51 16.46
C LYS A 191 -9.52 9.59 17.44
N ARG A 192 -9.16 8.38 17.00
CA ARG A 192 -8.42 7.44 17.84
C ARG A 192 -6.98 7.88 18.11
N MET A 193 -6.31 8.46 17.12
CA MET A 193 -4.89 8.86 17.24
C MET A 193 -4.69 10.18 17.98
N LEU A 194 -5.72 11.03 18.03
CA LEU A 194 -5.70 12.33 18.72
C LEU A 194 -6.16 12.26 20.19
N ASN A 195 -6.72 11.13 20.60
CA ASN A 195 -7.12 10.85 21.99
C ASN A 195 -6.06 9.99 22.68
#